data_AF-A0A914PVF6-F1
#
_entry.id   AF-A0A914PVF6-F1
#
_cell.length_a   1.000
_cell.length_b   1.000
_cell.length_c   1.000
_cell.angle_alpha   90.00
_cell.angle_beta   90.00
_cell.angle_gamma   90.00
#
_symmetry.space_group_name_H-M   'P 1'
#
loop_
_entity.id
_entity.type
_entity.pdbx_description
1 polymer ?
#
loop_
_entity_poly.entity_id
_entity_poly.type
_entity_poly.pdbx_seq_one_letter_code
_entity_poly.pdbx_strand_id
1 'polypeptide(L)'
;MVAPIDLRSLFDAELSAAHSWTWTDTVLVQNPFYYQNLSQIILNTSKKAISNYLTLAAVFNLRPYLQIRGDSEDSRKCLKQMSTLDPLANVYASNRNFDYNGFSTFFSDLKNFFIAYNPQLSPNTLSTIRRIDIKVGAPMKIFDDAGLQTAFSTIRIQDDSYEQRKSQNLIPWQQNINNINYDSQNSDYFTTILAALRQQRMTDLSQIGTYLPPGDSVRWKSLETDFIFNQIENELSLFFANI
;
A
#
# COMPACT_ATOMS: atom_id res chain seq x y z
N MET A 1 -11.98 -7.43 34.47
CA MET A 1 -10.60 -7.55 33.95
C MET A 1 -10.34 -6.33 33.09
N VAL A 2 -9.32 -5.53 33.39
CA VAL A 2 -8.93 -4.39 32.55
C VAL A 2 -8.12 -4.95 31.37
N ALA A 3 -8.56 -4.67 30.14
CA ALA A 3 -7.80 -5.07 28.96
C ALA A 3 -6.42 -4.38 29.00
N PRO A 4 -5.30 -5.13 28.85
CA PRO A 4 -3.95 -4.53 28.91
C PRO A 4 -3.68 -3.51 27.83
N ILE A 5 -4.44 -3.59 26.73
CA ILE A 5 -4.41 -2.70 25.59
C ILE A 5 -5.78 -2.03 25.54
N ASP A 6 -5.80 -0.72 25.68
CA ASP A 6 -7.00 0.06 25.42
C ASP A 6 -7.22 0.16 23.90
N LEU A 7 -8.00 -0.80 23.38
CA LEU A 7 -8.35 -0.86 21.97
C LEU A 7 -9.14 0.37 21.52
N ARG A 8 -9.86 1.04 22.43
CA ARG A 8 -10.59 2.27 22.09
C ARG A 8 -9.60 3.36 21.75
N SER A 9 -8.69 3.64 22.68
CA SER A 9 -7.67 4.66 22.49
C SER A 9 -6.76 4.34 21.30
N LEU A 10 -6.48 3.05 21.04
CA LEU A 10 -5.70 2.63 19.87
C LEU A 10 -6.43 2.98 18.56
N PHE A 11 -7.68 2.54 18.41
CA PHE A 11 -8.44 2.82 17.19
C PHE A 11 -8.78 4.31 17.06
N ASP A 12 -9.04 5.01 18.17
CA ASP A 12 -9.25 6.46 18.15
C ASP A 12 -7.98 7.19 17.67
N ALA A 13 -6.79 6.77 18.10
CA ALA A 13 -5.53 7.36 17.65
C ALA A 13 -5.21 7.04 16.18
N GLU A 14 -5.56 5.84 15.72
CA GLU A 14 -5.21 5.35 14.38
C GLU A 14 -6.22 5.75 13.29
N LEU A 15 -7.51 5.73 13.61
CA LEU A 15 -8.59 5.87 12.63
C LEU A 15 -9.22 7.26 12.63
N SER A 16 -9.36 7.94 13.77
CA SER A 16 -10.22 9.13 13.88
C SER A 16 -9.84 10.30 12.98
N ALA A 17 -8.59 10.35 12.53
CA ALA A 17 -8.15 11.38 11.58
C ALA A 17 -8.71 11.14 10.16
N ALA A 18 -8.95 9.88 9.78
CA ALA A 18 -9.31 9.46 8.43
C ALA A 18 -10.72 8.87 8.31
N HIS A 19 -11.24 8.27 9.38
CA HIS A 19 -12.46 7.48 9.37
C HIS A 19 -13.20 7.58 10.71
N SER A 20 -14.52 7.83 10.65
CA SER A 20 -15.38 7.77 11.83
C SER A 20 -15.74 6.32 12.14
N TRP A 21 -15.34 5.82 13.30
CA TRP A 21 -15.58 4.44 13.71
C TRP A 21 -16.35 4.34 15.04
N THR A 22 -17.04 3.23 15.24
CA THR A 22 -17.87 2.93 16.40
C THR A 22 -17.58 1.52 16.94
N TRP A 23 -17.98 1.25 18.18
CA TRP A 23 -17.83 -0.08 18.78
C TRP A 23 -18.66 -1.18 18.12
N THR A 24 -19.63 -0.81 17.29
CA THR A 24 -20.42 -1.76 16.50
C THR A 24 -19.76 -2.15 15.19
N ASP A 25 -18.65 -1.50 14.83
CA ASP A 25 -17.93 -1.82 13.60
C ASP A 25 -17.26 -3.18 13.72
N THR A 26 -17.36 -3.96 12.65
CA THR A 26 -16.79 -5.30 12.60
C THR A 26 -15.31 -5.23 12.26
N VAL A 27 -14.47 -5.81 13.12
CA VAL A 27 -13.03 -5.90 12.91
C VAL A 27 -12.64 -7.35 12.68
N LEU A 28 -11.93 -7.61 11.59
CA LEU A 28 -11.35 -8.93 11.32
C LEU A 28 -10.02 -9.08 12.06
N VAL A 29 -9.96 -9.97 13.04
CA VAL A 29 -8.73 -10.28 13.79
C VAL A 29 -8.04 -11.48 13.15
N GLN A 30 -6.94 -11.21 12.41
CA GLN A 30 -6.22 -12.27 11.69
C GLN A 30 -5.51 -13.27 12.61
N ASN A 31 -4.98 -12.82 13.75
CA ASN A 31 -4.25 -13.67 14.69
C ASN A 31 -4.64 -13.35 16.14
N PRO A 32 -5.71 -13.98 16.68
CA PRO A 32 -6.17 -13.70 18.04
C PRO A 32 -5.14 -14.09 19.11
N PHE A 33 -4.36 -15.15 18.88
CA PHE A 33 -3.32 -15.61 19.81
C PHE A 33 -2.17 -14.61 19.94
N TYR A 34 -1.81 -13.93 18.85
CA TYR A 34 -0.84 -12.86 18.89
C TYR A 34 -1.23 -11.76 19.88
N TYR A 35 -2.48 -11.27 19.82
CA TYR A 35 -2.95 -10.23 20.73
C TYR A 35 -3.04 -10.70 22.19
N GLN A 36 -3.38 -11.97 22.42
CA GLN A 36 -3.34 -12.55 23.76
C GLN A 36 -1.91 -12.53 24.33
N ASN A 37 -0.93 -13.02 23.56
CA ASN A 37 0.48 -13.01 23.98
C ASN A 37 1.02 -11.59 24.16
N LEU A 38 0.70 -10.68 23.24
CA LEU A 38 1.07 -9.27 23.33
C LEU A 38 0.51 -8.63 24.60
N SER A 39 -0.74 -8.94 24.95
CA SER A 39 -1.37 -8.42 26.17
C SER A 39 -0.62 -8.87 27.43
N GLN A 40 -0.18 -10.13 27.48
CA GLN A 40 0.63 -10.66 28.59
C GLN A 40 2.01 -10.00 28.67
N ILE A 41 2.66 -9.80 27.52
CA ILE A 41 3.95 -9.10 27.46
C ILE A 41 3.79 -7.67 27.98
N ILE A 42 2.76 -6.94 27.55
CA ILE A 42 2.51 -5.56 27.96
C ILE A 42 2.24 -5.47 29.47
N LEU A 43 1.44 -6.38 30.04
CA LEU A 43 1.18 -6.43 31.48
C LEU A 43 2.45 -6.64 32.30
N ASN A 44 3.36 -7.47 31.81
CA ASN A 44 4.56 -7.88 32.54
C ASN A 44 5.77 -6.97 32.25
N THR A 45 5.64 -6.00 31.36
CA THR A 45 6.73 -5.11 30.95
C THR A 45 6.52 -3.71 31.50
N SER A 46 7.57 -3.11 32.08
CA SER A 46 7.47 -1.73 32.56
C SER A 46 7.18 -0.74 31.42
N LYS A 47 6.40 0.31 31.71
CA LYS A 47 6.10 1.39 30.75
C LYS A 47 7.37 1.99 30.12
N LYS A 48 8.45 2.12 30.90
CA LYS A 48 9.75 2.61 30.42
C LYS A 48 10.38 1.67 29.39
N ALA A 49 10.34 0.36 29.64
CA ALA A 49 10.86 -0.63 28.69
C ALA A 49 10.04 -0.66 27.39
N ILE A 50 8.70 -0.60 27.48
CA ILE A 50 7.82 -0.48 26.31
C ILE A 50 8.16 0.78 25.52
N SER A 51 8.26 1.94 26.19
CA SER A 51 8.61 3.21 25.54
C SER A 51 9.96 3.16 24.86
N ASN A 52 11.00 2.60 25.50
CA ASN A 52 12.32 2.46 24.91
C ASN A 52 12.29 1.57 23.66
N TYR A 53 11.56 0.45 23.71
CA TYR A 53 11.39 -0.44 22.57
C TYR A 53 10.69 0.27 21.41
N LEU A 54 9.58 0.96 21.67
CA LEU A 54 8.83 1.70 20.64
C LEU A 54 9.68 2.82 20.02
N THR A 55 10.45 3.56 20.81
CA THR A 55 11.38 4.57 20.30
C THR A 55 12.45 3.95 19.40
N LEU A 56 13.08 2.85 19.83
CA LEU A 56 14.07 2.16 19.01
C LEU A 56 13.45 1.62 17.71
N ALA A 57 12.28 0.98 17.80
CA ALA A 57 11.56 0.49 16.64
C ALA A 57 11.24 1.63 15.67
N ALA A 58 10.77 2.78 16.17
CA ALA A 58 10.51 3.96 15.34
C ALA A 58 11.80 4.45 14.65
N VAL A 59 12.91 4.58 15.38
CA VAL A 59 14.20 4.99 14.82
C VAL A 59 14.66 4.01 13.72
N PHE A 60 14.56 2.70 13.93
CA PHE A 60 14.96 1.72 12.92
C PHE A 60 14.07 1.75 11.68
N ASN A 61 12.76 1.96 11.83
CA ASN A 61 11.82 2.09 10.71
C ASN A 61 12.00 3.41 9.95
N LEU A 62 12.43 4.48 10.62
CA LEU A 62 12.66 5.79 10.00
C LEU A 62 14.06 5.95 9.41
N ARG A 63 15.03 5.15 9.88
CA ARG A 63 16.44 5.18 9.45
C ARG A 63 16.62 5.17 7.92
N PRO A 64 15.89 4.35 7.13
CA PRO A 64 16.09 4.34 5.67
C PRO A 64 15.93 5.73 5.06
N TYR A 65 14.99 6.53 5.56
CA TYR A 65 14.64 7.85 5.03
C TYR A 65 15.58 8.97 5.49
N LEU A 66 16.49 8.69 6.42
CA LEU A 66 17.52 9.64 6.82
C LEU A 66 18.62 9.65 5.75
N GLN A 67 18.83 10.79 5.10
CA GLN A 67 20.00 10.98 4.25
C GLN A 67 21.26 11.07 5.12
N ILE A 68 22.14 10.07 5.02
CA ILE A 68 23.46 10.12 5.64
C ILE A 68 24.40 10.79 4.64
N ARG A 69 25.05 11.90 5.01
CA ARG A 69 26.03 12.59 4.16
C ARG A 69 27.06 11.59 3.63
N GLY A 70 27.18 11.49 2.31
CA GLY A 70 28.16 10.63 1.62
C GLY A 70 27.59 9.32 1.05
N ASP A 71 26.33 8.98 1.33
CA ASP A 71 25.62 7.97 0.53
C ASP A 71 25.42 8.55 -0.88
N SER A 72 25.97 7.91 -1.91
CA SER A 72 25.55 8.17 -3.28
C SER A 72 24.04 7.98 -3.36
N GLU A 73 23.32 8.89 -4.03
CA GLU A 73 21.90 8.76 -4.32
C GLU A 73 21.66 7.48 -5.13
N ASP A 74 21.48 6.36 -4.43
CA ASP A 74 21.08 5.12 -5.06
C ASP A 74 19.62 5.28 -5.45
N SER A 75 19.40 5.63 -6.71
CA SER A 75 18.07 5.69 -7.32
C SER A 75 17.20 4.47 -6.99
N ARG A 76 17.79 3.27 -6.82
CA ARG A 76 17.05 2.06 -6.42
C ARG A 76 16.55 2.14 -4.98
N LYS A 77 17.34 2.72 -4.06
CA LYS A 77 16.94 2.96 -2.67
C LYS A 77 15.77 3.94 -2.60
N CYS A 78 15.82 5.04 -3.36
CA CYS A 78 14.73 6.02 -3.45
C CYS A 78 13.46 5.39 -4.04
N LEU A 79 13.59 4.62 -5.13
CA LEU A 79 12.46 3.90 -5.75
C LEU A 79 11.83 2.91 -4.78
N LYS A 80 12.64 2.16 -4.02
CA LYS A 80 12.15 1.24 -2.99
C LYS A 80 11.44 1.97 -1.84
N GLN A 81 11.88 3.17 -1.49
CA GLN A 81 11.24 3.97 -0.43
C GLN A 81 9.88 4.53 -0.86
N MET A 82 9.70 4.75 -2.16
CA MET A 82 8.47 5.26 -2.76
C MET A 82 7.58 4.14 -3.31
N SER A 83 7.99 2.88 -3.28
CA SER A 83 7.30 1.77 -3.95
C SER A 83 5.90 1.47 -3.38
N THR A 84 5.61 1.98 -2.19
CA THR A 84 4.29 1.86 -1.56
C THR A 84 3.34 3.01 -1.90
N LEU A 85 3.79 3.99 -2.69
CA LEU A 85 2.99 5.15 -3.08
C LEU A 85 2.21 4.84 -4.37
N ASP A 86 0.89 4.97 -4.30
CA ASP A 86 -0.01 4.81 -5.44
C ASP A 86 0.36 5.69 -6.66
N PRO A 87 0.82 6.95 -6.50
CA PRO A 87 1.32 7.74 -7.63
C PRO A 87 2.50 7.10 -8.38
N LEU A 88 3.44 6.45 -7.68
CA LEU A 88 4.56 5.79 -8.35
C LEU A 88 4.08 4.56 -9.11
N ALA A 89 3.12 3.82 -8.53
CA ALA A 89 2.47 2.71 -9.18
C ALA A 89 1.73 3.14 -10.46
N ASN A 90 1.03 4.28 -10.44
CA ASN A 90 0.35 4.85 -11.62
C ASN A 90 1.35 5.14 -12.73
N VAL A 91 2.46 5.81 -12.41
CA VAL A 91 3.53 6.10 -13.38
C VAL A 91 4.11 4.81 -13.97
N TYR A 92 4.36 3.80 -13.14
CA TYR A 92 4.88 2.52 -13.62
C TYR A 92 3.89 1.81 -14.54
N ALA A 93 2.63 1.68 -14.10
CA ALA A 93 1.60 0.94 -14.83
C ALA A 93 1.21 1.62 -16.14
N SER A 94 1.15 2.95 -16.17
CA SER A 94 0.79 3.74 -17.36
C SER A 94 1.87 3.72 -18.44
N ASN A 95 3.14 3.51 -18.07
CA ASN A 95 4.26 3.50 -19.00
C ASN A 95 4.62 2.09 -19.52
N ARG A 96 3.87 1.06 -19.13
CA ARG A 96 4.12 -0.33 -19.53
C ARG A 96 3.00 -0.86 -20.41
N ASN A 97 3.34 -1.33 -21.60
CA ASN A 97 2.47 -2.17 -22.41
C ASN A 97 2.55 -3.63 -21.93
N PHE A 98 1.94 -3.92 -20.78
CA PHE A 98 1.72 -5.30 -20.33
C PHE A 98 0.40 -5.83 -20.86
N ASP A 99 0.40 -7.08 -21.35
CA ASP A 99 -0.81 -7.77 -21.81
C ASP A 99 -1.59 -8.37 -20.63
N TYR A 100 -2.20 -7.50 -19.81
CA TYR A 100 -3.00 -7.93 -18.66
C TYR A 100 -4.15 -8.85 -19.06
N ASN A 101 -4.74 -8.64 -20.24
CA ASN A 101 -5.85 -9.44 -20.75
C ASN A 101 -5.39 -10.85 -21.14
N GLY A 102 -4.25 -10.99 -21.82
CA GLY A 102 -3.67 -12.28 -22.17
C GLY A 102 -3.35 -13.12 -20.93
N PHE A 103 -2.74 -12.53 -19.91
CA PHE A 103 -2.50 -13.22 -18.64
C PHE A 103 -3.81 -13.58 -17.92
N SER A 104 -4.77 -12.66 -17.82
CA SER A 104 -6.07 -12.95 -17.19
C SER A 104 -6.80 -14.09 -17.89
N THR A 105 -6.75 -14.13 -19.23
CA THR A 105 -7.30 -15.22 -20.05
C THR A 105 -6.58 -16.53 -19.76
N PHE A 106 -5.24 -16.53 -19.78
CA PHE A 106 -4.43 -17.72 -19.49
C PHE A 106 -4.76 -18.33 -18.11
N PHE A 107 -4.85 -17.52 -17.06
CA PHE A 107 -5.18 -18.03 -15.72
C PHE A 107 -6.64 -18.50 -15.62
N SER A 108 -7.55 -17.86 -16.35
CA SER A 108 -8.94 -18.32 -16.46
C SER A 108 -9.02 -19.69 -17.15
N ASP A 109 -8.24 -19.90 -18.21
CA ASP A 109 -8.15 -21.18 -18.90
C ASP A 109 -7.50 -22.26 -18.02
N LEU A 110 -6.44 -21.92 -17.28
CA LEU A 110 -5.82 -22.82 -16.30
C LEU A 110 -6.83 -23.25 -15.22
N LYS A 111 -7.63 -22.30 -14.71
CA LYS A 111 -8.71 -22.57 -13.74
C LYS A 111 -9.75 -23.54 -14.32
N ASN A 112 -10.19 -23.30 -15.55
CA ASN A 112 -11.16 -24.16 -16.23
C ASN A 112 -10.59 -25.57 -16.50
N PHE A 113 -9.32 -25.65 -16.90
CA PHE A 113 -8.61 -26.91 -17.07
C PHE A 113 -8.52 -27.69 -15.76
N PHE A 114 -8.15 -27.03 -14.65
CA PHE A 114 -8.09 -27.66 -13.33
C PHE A 114 -9.45 -28.25 -12.92
N ILE A 115 -10.54 -27.50 -13.14
CA ILE A 115 -11.90 -27.97 -12.87
C ILE A 115 -12.24 -29.20 -13.71
N ALA A 116 -11.94 -29.17 -15.01
CA ALA A 116 -12.23 -30.27 -15.93
C ALA A 116 -11.44 -31.55 -15.60
N TYR A 117 -10.18 -31.40 -15.15
CA TYR A 117 -9.31 -32.51 -14.80
C TYR A 117 -9.61 -33.15 -13.44
N ASN A 118 -10.40 -32.47 -12.60
CA ASN A 118 -10.73 -32.94 -11.25
C ASN A 118 -12.25 -33.12 -11.03
N PRO A 119 -12.93 -33.97 -11.82
CA PRO A 119 -14.38 -34.16 -11.72
C PRO A 119 -14.84 -34.76 -10.38
N GLN A 120 -13.93 -35.38 -9.63
CA GLN A 120 -14.18 -35.97 -8.31
C GLN A 120 -14.37 -34.94 -7.18
N LEU A 121 -14.07 -33.66 -7.42
CA LEU A 121 -14.22 -32.62 -6.40
C LEU A 121 -15.69 -32.39 -6.05
N SER A 122 -15.94 -32.06 -4.77
CA SER A 122 -17.30 -31.78 -4.32
C SER A 122 -17.89 -30.55 -5.02
N PRO A 123 -19.23 -30.48 -5.21
CA PRO A 123 -19.87 -29.30 -5.80
C PRO A 123 -19.53 -27.99 -5.08
N ASN A 124 -19.34 -28.04 -3.76
CA ASN A 124 -18.94 -26.89 -2.95
C ASN A 124 -17.52 -26.43 -3.31
N THR A 125 -16.57 -27.36 -3.37
CA THR A 125 -15.17 -27.07 -3.78
C THR A 125 -15.12 -26.51 -5.20
N LEU A 126 -15.87 -27.11 -6.14
CA LEU A 126 -15.95 -26.62 -7.52
C LEU A 126 -16.55 -25.22 -7.61
N SER A 127 -17.58 -24.93 -6.81
CA SER A 127 -18.16 -23.58 -6.72
C SER A 127 -17.14 -22.57 -6.18
N THR A 128 -16.38 -22.92 -5.14
CA THR A 128 -15.31 -22.06 -4.60
C THR A 128 -14.26 -21.75 -5.67
N ILE A 129 -13.76 -22.79 -6.36
CA ILE A 129 -12.74 -22.62 -7.41
C ILE A 129 -13.28 -21.74 -8.54
N ARG A 130 -14.50 -21.99 -9.03
CA ARG A 130 -15.10 -21.19 -10.12
C ARG A 130 -15.18 -19.70 -9.78
N ARG A 131 -15.50 -19.40 -8.52
CA ARG A 131 -15.60 -18.05 -7.97
C ARG A 131 -14.25 -17.42 -7.64
N ILE A 132 -13.12 -18.08 -7.92
CA ILE A 132 -11.82 -17.43 -7.75
C ILE A 132 -11.75 -16.25 -8.70
N ASP A 133 -11.61 -15.05 -8.13
CA ASP A 133 -11.40 -13.81 -8.86
C ASP A 133 -9.93 -13.72 -9.26
N ILE A 134 -9.64 -13.39 -10.51
CA ILE A 134 -8.27 -13.36 -11.05
C ILE A 134 -7.94 -11.91 -11.36
N LYS A 135 -7.00 -11.35 -10.60
CA LYS A 135 -6.53 -9.97 -10.77
C LYS A 135 -5.11 -9.97 -11.29
N VAL A 136 -4.89 -9.23 -12.36
CA VAL A 136 -3.58 -9.15 -13.01
C VAL A 136 -3.22 -7.68 -13.23
N GLY A 137 -2.01 -7.29 -12.86
CA GLY A 137 -1.42 -6.04 -13.31
C GLY A 137 -1.23 -5.01 -12.21
N ALA A 138 -2.04 -3.95 -12.23
CA ALA A 138 -2.07 -2.84 -11.26
C ALA A 138 -3.50 -2.59 -10.75
N PRO A 139 -3.71 -2.06 -9.52
CA PRO A 139 -5.05 -1.91 -8.96
C PRO A 139 -5.85 -0.84 -9.71
N MET A 140 -7.16 -1.00 -9.89
CA MET A 140 -7.92 -0.03 -10.69
C MET A 140 -7.93 1.39 -10.09
N LYS A 141 -7.85 1.53 -8.76
CA LYS A 141 -7.82 2.84 -8.08
C LYS A 141 -6.67 3.73 -8.53
N ILE A 142 -5.54 3.15 -8.95
CA ILE A 142 -4.39 3.96 -9.36
C ILE A 142 -4.56 4.55 -10.76
N PHE A 143 -5.61 4.21 -11.50
CA PHE A 143 -5.91 4.83 -12.80
C PHE A 143 -6.99 5.93 -12.70
N ASP A 144 -7.53 6.17 -11.50
CA ASP A 144 -8.33 7.36 -11.24
C ASP A 144 -7.39 8.56 -10.98
N ASP A 145 -6.93 9.18 -12.08
CA ASP A 145 -6.01 10.31 -12.02
C ASP A 145 -6.57 11.47 -11.18
N ALA A 146 -7.89 11.72 -11.21
CA ALA A 146 -8.52 12.78 -10.44
C ALA A 146 -8.52 12.45 -8.94
N GLY A 147 -8.84 11.21 -8.58
CA GLY A 147 -8.76 10.70 -7.21
C GLY A 147 -7.34 10.76 -6.64
N LEU A 148 -6.35 10.28 -7.41
CA LEU A 148 -4.94 10.32 -7.03
C LEU A 148 -4.42 11.75 -6.86
N GLN A 149 -4.71 12.64 -7.81
CA GLN A 149 -4.27 14.04 -7.71
C GLN A 149 -4.89 14.74 -6.49
N THR A 150 -6.19 14.52 -6.25
CA THR A 150 -6.87 15.08 -5.09
C THR A 150 -6.23 14.58 -3.79
N ALA A 151 -5.99 13.27 -3.71
CA ALA A 151 -5.41 12.63 -2.53
C ALA A 151 -3.99 13.13 -2.22
N PHE A 152 -3.18 13.48 -3.21
CA PHE A 152 -1.79 13.90 -3.03
C PHE A 152 -1.55 15.41 -3.19
N SER A 153 -2.61 16.20 -3.42
CA SER A 153 -2.55 17.64 -3.70
C SER A 153 -1.89 18.50 -2.59
N THR A 154 -1.89 18.02 -1.35
CA THR A 154 -1.33 18.72 -0.20
C THR A 154 0.16 18.46 0.03
N ILE A 155 0.74 17.48 -0.67
CA ILE A 155 2.17 17.17 -0.55
C ILE A 155 2.94 18.15 -1.41
N ARG A 156 3.91 18.81 -0.79
CA ARG A 156 4.84 19.72 -1.45
C ARG A 156 6.15 18.99 -1.63
N ILE A 157 6.65 18.94 -2.87
CA ILE A 157 7.98 18.41 -3.18
C ILE A 157 8.86 19.61 -3.49
N GLN A 158 9.94 19.78 -2.72
CA GLN A 158 10.99 20.71 -3.08
C GLN A 158 11.90 20.04 -4.12
N ASP A 159 11.98 20.60 -5.32
CA ASP A 159 12.97 20.19 -6.31
C ASP A 159 13.70 21.42 -6.87
N ASP A 160 14.76 21.83 -6.18
CA ASP A 160 15.64 22.92 -6.63
C ASP A 160 16.32 22.58 -7.98
N SER A 161 16.35 21.30 -8.36
CA SER A 161 16.90 20.83 -9.65
C SER A 161 15.85 20.71 -10.76
N TYR A 162 14.55 20.67 -10.44
CA TYR A 162 13.45 20.66 -11.42
C TYR A 162 13.40 21.99 -12.16
N GLU A 163 13.46 23.11 -11.45
CA GLU A 163 13.48 24.44 -12.07
C GLU A 163 14.72 24.63 -12.95
N GLN A 164 15.86 24.03 -12.58
CA GLN A 164 17.06 23.98 -13.42
C GLN A 164 16.89 23.09 -14.66
N ARG A 165 16.30 21.89 -14.54
CA ARG A 165 16.09 20.95 -15.64
C ARG A 165 14.98 21.39 -16.61
N LYS A 166 13.95 22.07 -16.12
CA LYS A 166 12.90 22.74 -16.90
C LYS A 166 13.49 23.82 -17.81
N SER A 167 14.47 24.59 -17.33
CA SER A 167 15.19 25.58 -18.14
C SER A 167 16.03 24.96 -19.28
N GLN A 168 16.27 23.64 -19.24
CA GLN A 168 17.09 22.91 -20.21
C GLN A 168 16.30 22.01 -21.18
N ASN A 169 14.95 21.99 -21.10
CA ASN A 169 14.08 21.26 -22.04
C ASN A 169 14.31 19.74 -22.13
N LEU A 170 14.76 19.10 -21.04
CA LEU A 170 15.27 17.71 -21.07
C LEU A 170 14.26 16.59 -20.75
N ILE A 171 12.95 16.84 -20.58
CA ILE A 171 12.02 15.77 -20.14
C ILE A 171 10.66 15.81 -20.87
N PRO A 172 10.41 14.92 -21.86
CA PRO A 172 9.14 14.84 -22.60
C PRO A 172 7.96 14.16 -21.88
N TRP A 173 8.18 13.42 -20.78
CA TRP A 173 7.15 12.58 -20.13
C TRP A 173 6.30 13.31 -19.06
N GLN A 174 6.35 14.65 -18.99
CA GLN A 174 5.98 15.41 -17.78
C GLN A 174 4.58 16.03 -17.74
N GLN A 175 3.63 15.68 -18.62
CA GLN A 175 2.31 16.32 -18.54
C GLN A 175 1.46 15.89 -17.32
N ASN A 176 1.72 14.73 -16.71
CA ASN A 176 0.93 14.22 -15.58
C ASN A 176 1.47 14.55 -14.16
N ILE A 177 2.64 15.21 -14.03
CA ILE A 177 3.24 15.54 -12.71
C ILE A 177 3.05 17.05 -12.35
N ASN A 178 2.42 17.82 -13.23
CA ASN A 178 2.40 19.29 -13.16
C ASN A 178 1.59 19.91 -12.00
N ASN A 179 0.93 19.12 -11.16
CA ASN A 179 0.07 19.61 -10.08
C ASN A 179 0.61 19.37 -8.66
N ILE A 180 1.85 18.86 -8.52
CA ILE A 180 2.49 18.83 -7.21
C ILE A 180 2.96 20.26 -6.88
N ASN A 181 2.54 20.77 -5.72
CA ASN A 181 2.75 22.15 -5.33
C ASN A 181 4.21 22.34 -4.89
N TYR A 182 5.05 22.93 -5.74
CA TYR A 182 6.47 23.17 -5.46
C TYR A 182 6.62 24.39 -4.54
N ASP A 183 7.23 24.20 -3.38
CA ASP A 183 7.54 25.27 -2.43
C ASP A 183 9.06 25.30 -2.20
N SER A 184 9.64 26.50 -2.34
CA SER A 184 11.07 26.76 -2.19
C SER A 184 11.49 26.92 -0.73
N GLN A 185 10.63 26.57 0.23
CA GLN A 185 10.93 26.63 1.66
C GLN A 185 11.06 25.23 2.30
N ASN A 186 12.31 24.79 2.45
CA ASN A 186 12.81 23.89 3.50
C ASN A 186 12.10 22.52 3.71
N SER A 187 11.71 21.78 2.67
CA SER A 187 11.34 20.36 2.85
C SER A 187 12.50 19.45 2.45
N ASP A 188 13.20 18.89 3.44
CA ASP A 188 14.18 17.83 3.17
C ASP A 188 13.49 16.54 2.68
N TYR A 189 14.28 15.63 2.06
CA TYR A 189 13.78 14.35 1.57
C TYR A 189 12.98 13.59 2.64
N PHE A 190 13.47 13.61 3.89
CA PHE A 190 12.86 12.95 5.03
C PHE A 190 11.45 13.47 5.33
N THR A 191 11.27 14.79 5.39
CA THR A 191 9.97 15.40 5.65
C THR A 191 8.99 15.12 4.51
N THR A 192 9.48 15.21 3.27
CA THR A 192 8.67 15.00 2.05
C THR A 192 8.17 13.57 1.94
N ILE A 193 9.06 12.58 2.07
CA ILE A 193 8.67 11.17 1.96
C ILE A 193 7.73 10.75 3.10
N LEU A 194 7.94 11.26 4.31
CA LEU A 194 7.03 11.00 5.43
C LEU A 194 5.65 11.62 5.22
N ALA A 195 5.57 12.82 4.66
CA ALA A 195 4.30 13.43 4.30
C ALA A 195 3.56 12.58 3.25
N ALA A 196 4.27 12.09 2.24
CA ALA A 196 3.70 11.23 1.20
C ALA A 196 3.20 9.88 1.77
N LEU A 197 4.00 9.20 2.59
CA LEU A 197 3.62 7.93 3.21
C LEU A 197 2.44 8.10 4.17
N ARG A 198 2.42 9.20 4.93
CA ARG A 198 1.28 9.54 5.80
C ARG A 198 0.02 9.76 4.97
N GLN A 199 0.11 10.49 3.86
CA GLN A 199 -1.03 10.74 3.00
C GLN A 199 -1.57 9.47 2.34
N GLN A 200 -0.68 8.58 1.85
CA GLN A 200 -1.07 7.25 1.36
C GLN A 200 -1.88 6.49 2.43
N ARG A 201 -1.36 6.44 3.67
CA ARG A 201 -2.05 5.78 4.78
C ARG A 201 -3.41 6.41 5.08
N MET A 202 -3.52 7.73 5.05
CA MET A 202 -4.79 8.43 5.27
C MET A 202 -5.81 8.09 4.18
N THR A 203 -5.38 8.03 2.92
CA THR A 203 -6.21 7.59 1.79
C THR A 203 -6.68 6.16 2.01
N ASP A 204 -5.78 5.23 2.36
CA ASP A 204 -6.14 3.82 2.60
C ASP A 204 -7.14 3.66 3.76
N LEU A 205 -6.94 4.40 4.86
CA LEU A 205 -7.85 4.38 6.01
C LEU A 205 -9.22 5.00 5.69
N SER A 206 -9.27 5.99 4.80
CA SER A 206 -10.54 6.59 4.37
C SER A 206 -11.44 5.65 3.58
N GLN A 207 -10.87 4.56 3.04
CA GLN A 207 -11.62 3.51 2.34
C GLN A 207 -12.27 2.49 3.29
N ILE A 208 -12.04 2.58 4.60
CA ILE A 208 -12.77 1.72 5.54
C ILE A 208 -14.27 2.03 5.44
N GLY A 209 -15.07 0.99 5.26
CA GLY A 209 -16.52 1.11 5.08
C GLY A 209 -16.97 1.49 3.67
N THR A 210 -16.05 1.69 2.72
CA THR A 210 -16.38 1.85 1.29
C THR A 210 -16.37 0.50 0.58
N TYR A 211 -16.94 0.45 -0.63
CA TYR A 211 -16.86 -0.73 -1.48
C TYR A 211 -15.48 -0.77 -2.16
N LEU A 212 -14.84 -1.94 -2.14
CA LEU A 212 -13.68 -2.21 -2.97
C LEU A 212 -14.10 -2.12 -4.45
N PRO A 213 -13.48 -1.25 -5.26
CA PRO A 213 -13.78 -1.17 -6.67
C PRO A 213 -13.53 -2.53 -7.36
N PRO A 214 -14.29 -2.87 -8.42
CA PRO A 214 -13.98 -4.02 -9.26
C PRO A 214 -12.53 -3.96 -9.75
N GLY A 215 -11.80 -5.07 -9.65
CA GLY A 215 -10.40 -5.15 -10.05
C GLY A 215 -9.40 -4.57 -9.04
N ASP A 216 -9.83 -4.14 -7.86
CA ASP A 216 -8.96 -3.68 -6.77
C ASP A 216 -8.95 -4.65 -5.58
N SER A 217 -7.93 -4.64 -4.73
CA SER A 217 -7.82 -5.50 -3.54
C SER A 217 -7.03 -4.84 -2.40
N VAL A 218 -7.33 -5.24 -1.17
CA VAL A 218 -6.65 -4.73 0.02
C VAL A 218 -5.21 -5.24 0.18
N ARG A 219 -4.79 -6.21 -0.66
CA ARG A 219 -3.45 -6.82 -0.59
C ARG A 219 -2.54 -6.44 -1.75
N TRP A 220 -2.92 -5.43 -2.52
CA TRP A 220 -2.13 -4.96 -3.65
C TRP A 220 -0.75 -4.45 -3.24
N LYS A 221 0.27 -4.96 -3.94
CA LYS A 221 1.63 -4.44 -3.90
C LYS A 221 2.04 -4.06 -5.31
N SER A 222 1.59 -2.88 -5.74
CA SER A 222 1.61 -2.46 -7.15
C SER A 222 3.00 -2.41 -7.80
N LEU A 223 4.07 -2.50 -7.00
CA LEU A 223 5.45 -2.38 -7.45
C LEU A 223 6.36 -3.53 -7.00
N GLU A 224 5.79 -4.64 -6.54
CA GLU A 224 6.50 -5.90 -6.29
C GLU A 224 5.99 -6.98 -7.25
N THR A 225 6.89 -7.80 -7.81
CA THR A 225 6.45 -9.01 -8.53
C THR A 225 6.04 -10.06 -7.50
N ASP A 226 4.77 -10.45 -7.51
CA ASP A 226 4.25 -11.44 -6.57
C ASP A 226 3.09 -12.24 -7.18
N PHE A 227 2.85 -13.43 -6.63
CA PHE A 227 1.74 -14.32 -6.97
C PHE A 227 1.07 -14.76 -5.67
N ILE A 228 -0.10 -14.19 -5.36
CA ILE A 228 -0.73 -14.32 -4.06
C ILE A 228 -2.13 -14.91 -4.22
N PHE A 229 -2.45 -15.92 -3.41
CA PHE A 229 -3.83 -16.36 -3.22
C PHE A 229 -4.38 -15.81 -1.90
N ASN A 230 -5.42 -14.98 -1.97
CA ASN A 230 -6.14 -14.49 -0.81
C ASN A 230 -7.37 -15.37 -0.54
N GLN A 231 -7.29 -16.20 0.49
CA GLN A 231 -8.37 -17.10 0.89
C GLN A 231 -9.64 -16.36 1.36
N ILE A 232 -9.50 -15.15 1.92
CA ILE A 232 -10.62 -14.38 2.47
C ILE A 232 -11.47 -13.79 1.34
N GLU A 233 -10.81 -13.27 0.31
CA GLU A 233 -11.46 -12.68 -0.88
C GLU A 233 -11.71 -13.74 -1.98
N ASN A 234 -11.19 -14.96 -1.80
CA ASN A 234 -11.13 -15.99 -2.82
C ASN A 234 -10.55 -15.43 -4.14
N GLU A 235 -9.39 -14.79 -4.02
CA GLU A 235 -8.75 -14.04 -5.10
C GLU A 235 -7.37 -14.61 -5.40
N LEU A 236 -7.02 -14.69 -6.67
CA LEU A 236 -5.67 -14.91 -7.16
C LEU A 236 -5.15 -13.62 -7.80
N SER A 237 -4.13 -13.02 -7.18
CA SER A 237 -3.54 -11.76 -7.61
C SER A 237 -2.15 -12.00 -8.20
N LEU A 238 -1.90 -11.40 -9.37
CA LEU A 238 -0.64 -11.44 -10.08
C LEU A 238 -0.12 -10.04 -10.34
N PHE A 239 1.10 -9.78 -9.87
CA PHE A 239 1.74 -8.49 -10.01
C PHE A 239 3.03 -8.65 -10.80
N PHE A 240 3.21 -7.79 -11.81
CA PHE A 240 4.42 -7.75 -12.62
C PHE A 240 5.06 -6.38 -12.44
N ALA A 241 6.01 -6.30 -11.53
CA ALA A 241 6.79 -5.11 -11.31
C ALA A 241 8.28 -5.45 -11.27
N ASN A 242 9.00 -4.89 -12.23
CA ASN A 242 10.45 -4.97 -12.34
C ASN A 242 11.01 -3.57 -12.07
N ILE A 243 11.28 -3.27 -10.80
CA ILE A 243 11.95 -2.05 -10.32
C ILE A 243 13.37 -2.40 -9.90
#